data_AF-A0A1V2NUK3-F1
#
_entry.id   AF-A0A1V2NUK3-F1
#
_cell.length_a   1.000
_cell.length_b   1.000
_cell.length_c   1.000
_cell.angle_alpha   90.00
_cell.angle_beta   90.00
_cell.angle_gamma   90.00
#
_symmetry.space_group_name_H-M   'P 1'
#
loop_
_entity.id
_entity.type
_entity.pdbx_description
1 polymer ?
#
loop_
_entity_poly.entity_id
_entity_poly.type
_entity_poly.pdbx_seq_one_letter_code
_entity_poly.pdbx_strand_id
1 'polypeptide(L)' 'MSHQLAALRRRRSERGATTAEYAVGMVAACGFGGILITLLKSDAMMSVLKAIINWALQSAGVEGVQV' A
#
# COMPACT_ATOMS: atom_id res chain seq x y z
N MET A 1 -21.94 19.92 -39.48
CA MET A 1 -22.42 19.84 -38.08
C MET A 1 -22.05 18.52 -37.38
N SER A 2 -22.17 17.36 -38.04
CA SER A 2 -21.91 16.01 -37.47
C SER A 2 -20.48 15.77 -36.97
N HIS A 3 -19.46 16.29 -37.66
CA HIS A 3 -18.05 16.12 -37.26
C HIS A 3 -17.71 16.75 -35.90
N GLN A 4 -18.38 17.86 -35.53
CA GLN A 4 -18.15 18.51 -34.26
C GLN A 4 -18.70 17.71 -33.07
N LEU A 5 -19.86 17.08 -33.23
CA LEU A 5 -20.44 16.21 -32.20
C LEU A 5 -19.59 14.94 -31.98
N ALA A 6 -19.02 14.38 -33.06
CA ALA A 6 -18.11 13.24 -32.96
C ALA A 6 -16.81 13.59 -32.20
N ALA A 7 -16.24 14.77 -32.46
CA ALA A 7 -15.05 15.24 -31.76
C ALA A 7 -15.32 15.50 -30.25
N LEU A 8 -16.47 16.08 -29.91
CA LEU A 8 -16.88 16.29 -28.53
C LEU A 8 -17.09 14.98 -27.77
N ARG A 9 -17.67 13.96 -28.42
CA ARG A 9 -17.84 12.61 -27.84
C ARG A 9 -16.49 11.94 -27.56
N ARG A 10 -15.51 12.03 -28.48
CA ARG A 10 -14.16 11.50 -28.26
C ARG A 10 -13.47 12.15 -27.07
N ARG A 11 -13.50 13.49 -26.99
CA ARG A 11 -12.92 14.24 -25.85
C ARG A 11 -13.55 13.86 -24.51
N ARG A 12 -14.86 13.59 -24.47
CA ARG A 12 -15.54 13.11 -23.25
C ARG A 12 -15.10 11.69 -22.87
N SER A 13 -14.86 10.83 -23.85
CA SER A 13 -14.33 9.47 -23.63
C SER A 13 -12.92 9.49 -23.04
N GLU A 14 -12.04 10.37 -23.52
CA GLU A 14 -10.68 10.50 -23.00
C GLU A 14 -10.66 10.96 -21.54
N ARG A 15 -11.52 11.92 -21.17
CA ARG A 15 -11.63 12.38 -19.78
C ARG A 15 -12.07 11.27 -18.82
N GLY A 16 -12.96 10.38 -19.25
CA GLY A 16 -13.36 9.21 -18.46
C GLY A 16 -12.24 8.17 -18.33
N ALA A 17 -11.46 7.96 -19.40
CA ALA A 17 -10.33 7.05 -19.42
C ALA A 17 -9.24 7.43 -18.41
N THR A 18 -8.89 8.72 -18.31
CA THR A 18 -7.89 9.19 -17.33
C THR A 18 -8.30 9.00 -15.87
N THR A 19 -9.60 9.13 -15.57
CA THR A 19 -10.11 8.89 -14.21
C THR A 19 -10.14 7.39 -13.88
N ALA A 20 -10.47 6.55 -14.85
CA ALA A 20 -10.45 5.10 -14.69
C ALA A 20 -9.02 4.58 -14.45
N GLU A 21 -8.03 5.09 -15.20
CA GLU A 21 -6.62 4.75 -15.00
C GLU A 21 -6.14 5.11 -13.60
N TYR A 22 -6.45 6.33 -13.14
CA TYR A 22 -6.11 6.76 -11.78
C TYR A 22 -6.76 5.85 -10.72
N ALA A 23 -8.05 5.52 -10.89
CA ALA A 23 -8.75 4.64 -9.97
C ALA A 23 -8.12 3.24 -9.91
N VAL A 24 -7.77 2.66 -11.07
CA VAL A 24 -7.10 1.36 -11.14
C VAL A 24 -5.71 1.42 -10.52
N GLY A 25 -4.95 2.49 -10.76
CA GLY A 25 -3.64 2.70 -10.13
C GLY A 25 -3.71 2.77 -8.61
N MET A 26 -4.72 3.47 -8.06
CA MET A 26 -4.96 3.53 -6.62
C MET A 26 -5.34 2.16 -6.05
N VAL A 27 -6.21 1.39 -6.72
CA VAL A 27 -6.58 0.04 -6.29
C VAL A 27 -5.36 -0.89 -6.31
N ALA A 28 -4.53 -0.82 -7.34
CA ALA A 28 -3.29 -1.60 -7.42
C ALA A 28 -2.32 -1.27 -6.27
N ALA A 29 -2.11 0.03 -5.99
CA ALA A 29 -1.27 0.48 -4.89
C ALA A 29 -1.82 0.04 -3.52
N CYS A 30 -3.13 0.19 -3.28
CA CYS A 30 -3.78 -0.27 -2.06
C CYS A 30 -3.68 -1.79 -1.89
N GLY A 31 -3.82 -2.56 -2.98
CA GLY A 31 -3.64 -4.01 -2.96
C GLY A 31 -2.22 -4.40 -2.50
N PHE A 32 -1.20 -3.75 -3.03
CA PHE A 32 0.18 -3.95 -2.59
C PHE A 32 0.41 -3.54 -1.12
N GLY A 33 -0.17 -2.41 -0.70
CA GLY A 33 -0.16 -1.98 0.71
C GLY A 33 -0.78 -3.02 1.64
N GLY A 34 -1.88 -3.66 1.23
CA GLY A 34 -2.49 -4.77 1.96
C GLY A 34 -1.55 -5.95 2.16
N ILE A 35 -0.77 -6.31 1.13
CA ILE A 35 0.26 -7.36 1.23
C ILE A 35 1.33 -6.98 2.27
N LEU A 36 1.84 -5.74 2.22
CA LEU A 36 2.83 -5.25 3.18
C LEU A 36 2.31 -5.30 4.62
N ILE A 37 1.06 -4.90 4.85
CA ILE A 37 0.42 -4.99 6.18
C ILE A 37 0.36 -6.44 6.66
N THR A 38 -0.01 -7.38 5.79
CA THR A 38 -0.03 -8.81 6.15
C THR A 38 1.36 -9.31 6.51
N LEU A 39 2.39 -8.93 5.76
CA LEU A 39 3.78 -9.27 6.08
C LEU A 39 4.21 -8.69 7.42
N LEU A 40 3.85 -7.45 7.72
CA LEU A 40 4.15 -6.81 9.00
C LEU A 40 3.45 -7.49 10.18
N LYS A 41 2.26 -8.03 9.97
CA LYS A 41 1.48 -8.75 10.99
C LYS A 41 1.88 -10.22 11.14
N SER A 42 2.86 -10.70 10.37
CA SER A 42 3.30 -12.09 10.43
C SER A 42 4.07 -12.40 11.71
N ASP A 43 4.04 -13.67 12.12
CA ASP A 43 4.80 -14.17 13.27
C ASP A 43 6.31 -14.00 13.08
N ALA A 44 6.79 -14.08 11.83
CA ALA A 44 8.19 -13.84 11.49
C ALA A 44 8.61 -12.39 11.82
N MET A 45 7.81 -11.39 11.41
CA MET A 45 8.08 -9.99 11.73
C MET A 45 8.00 -9.72 13.24
N MET A 46 7.02 -10.32 13.92
CA MET A 46 6.90 -10.23 15.37
C MET A 46 8.13 -10.78 16.09
N SER A 47 8.64 -11.94 15.65
CA SER A 47 9.86 -12.54 16.18
C SER A 47 11.08 -11.63 16.01
N VAL A 48 11.25 -11.05 14.82
CA VAL A 48 12.34 -10.09 14.55
C VAL A 48 12.24 -8.87 15.45
N LEU A 49 11.04 -8.29 15.59
CA LEU A 49 10.83 -7.13 16.45
C LEU A 49 11.13 -7.44 17.92
N LYS A 50 10.67 -8.60 18.42
CA LYS A 50 11.01 -9.08 19.78
C LYS A 50 12.51 -9.24 19.97
N ALA A 51 13.22 -9.79 18.98
CA ALA A 51 14.67 -9.95 19.03
C ALA A 51 15.39 -8.60 19.14
N ILE A 52 14.98 -7.60 18.34
CA ILE A 52 15.55 -6.25 18.37
C ILE A 52 15.29 -5.58 19.73
N ILE A 53 14.05 -5.67 20.24
CA ILE A 53 13.69 -5.11 21.55
C ILE A 53 14.49 -5.77 22.67
N ASN A 54 14.60 -7.09 22.68
CA ASN A 54 15.36 -7.82 23.70
C ASN A 54 16.85 -7.48 23.65
N TRP A 55 17.42 -7.32 22.46
CA TRP A 55 18.80 -6.86 22.31
C TRP A 55 19.00 -5.46 22.91
N ALA A 56 18.07 -4.53 22.63
CA ALA A 56 18.13 -3.18 23.19
C ALA A 56 18.00 -3.17 24.73
N LEU A 57 17.08 -3.96 25.29
CA LEU A 57 16.88 -4.04 26.74
C LEU A 57 18.08 -4.65 27.47
N GLN A 58 18.66 -5.71 26.90
CA GLN A 58 19.90 -6.30 27.43
C GLN A 58 21.05 -5.30 27.41
N SER A 59 21.18 -4.51 26.33
CA SER A 59 22.20 -3.46 26.24
C SER A 59 22.02 -2.36 27.29
N ALA A 60 20.78 -2.14 27.76
CA ALA A 60 20.43 -1.17 28.79
C ALA A 60 20.51 -1.73 30.23
N GLY A 61 20.84 -3.01 30.42
CA GLY A 61 20.96 -3.65 31.74
C GLY A 61 19.63 -4.03 32.39
N VAL A 62 18.54 -4.12 31.62
CA VAL A 62 17.21 -4.54 32.11
C VAL A 62 16.95 -5.98 31.66
N GLU A 63 16.39 -6.82 32.54
CA GLU A 63 15.97 -8.18 32.18
C GLU A 63 14.89 -8.12 31.08
N GLY A 64 15.11 -8.87 29.99
CA GLY A 64 14.36 -8.74 28.74
C GLY A 64 12.86 -9.00 28.87
N VAL A 65 12.09 -8.50 27.89
CA VAL A 65 10.63 -8.67 27.83
C VAL A 65 10.30 -10.16 27.58
N GLN A 66 9.80 -10.83 28.61
CA GLN A 66 9.18 -12.16 28.52
C GLN A 66 7.76 -12.00 27.96
N VAL A 67 7.63 -11.86 26.63
CA VAL A 67 6.35 -11.92 25.90
C VAL A 67 6.46 -12.91 24.77
#